data_AF-A0A4U3ANW9-F1
#
_entry.id   AF-A0A4U3ANW9-F1
#
_cell.length_a   1.000
_cell.length_b   1.000
_cell.length_c   1.000
_cell.angle_alpha   90.00
_cell.angle_beta   90.00
_cell.angle_gamma   90.00
#
_symmetry.space_group_name_H-M   'P 1'
#
loop_
_entity.id
_entity.type
_entity.pdbx_description
1 polymer ?
#
loop_
_entity_poly.entity_id
_entity_poly.type
_entity_poly.pdbx_seq_one_letter_code
_entity_poly.pdbx_strand_id
1 'polypeptide(L)'
;ESIHPEDLYEPNYFLVQKHKALGEEARLRIVKMLFEKERTLQEITERLQLGKSTVHHHLKLLRAAKLVDIHEGKYVLRKKAVQSLAKELDAFLNR
;
A
#
# COMPACT_ATOMS: atom_id res chain seq x y z
N GLU A 1 5.02 -13.09 8.38
CA GLU A 1 6.14 -13.76 9.08
C GLU A 1 7.06 -14.32 7.99
N SER A 2 8.39 -14.26 8.17
CA SER A 2 9.33 -14.95 7.27
C SER A 2 9.34 -16.44 7.58
N ILE A 3 9.57 -17.26 6.56
CA ILE A 3 9.66 -18.72 6.72
C ILE A 3 11.05 -19.11 7.24
N HIS A 4 12.08 -18.28 6.99
CA HIS A 4 13.43 -18.45 7.54
C HIS A 4 13.92 -17.17 8.26
N PRO A 5 13.63 -17.00 9.56
CA PRO A 5 14.02 -15.79 10.30
C PRO A 5 15.55 -15.60 10.45
N GLU A 6 16.34 -16.65 10.22
CA GLU A 6 17.81 -16.67 10.31
C GLU A 6 18.50 -16.19 9.01
N ASP A 7 17.78 -16.13 7.88
CA ASP A 7 18.36 -15.67 6.61
C ASP A 7 18.40 -14.14 6.56
N LEU A 8 19.62 -13.59 6.66
CA LEU A 8 19.87 -12.15 6.64
C LEU A 8 19.48 -11.48 5.31
N TYR A 9 19.42 -12.26 4.22
CA TYR A 9 19.06 -11.76 2.89
C TYR A 9 17.57 -11.97 2.55
N GLU A 10 16.82 -12.73 3.35
CA GLU A 10 15.38 -12.92 3.14
C GLU A 10 14.58 -11.79 3.83
N PRO A 11 13.97 -10.86 3.06
CA PRO A 11 13.15 -9.81 3.64
C PRO A 11 11.84 -10.37 4.20
N ASN A 12 11.29 -9.67 5.19
CA ASN A 12 9.93 -9.96 5.65
C ASN A 12 8.93 -9.87 4.48
N TYR A 13 8.03 -10.85 4.37
CA TYR A 13 6.97 -10.87 3.35
C TYR A 13 6.24 -9.53 3.17
N PHE A 14 5.87 -8.85 4.26
CA PHE A 14 5.19 -7.57 4.20
C PHE A 14 6.08 -6.42 3.73
N LEU A 15 7.39 -6.46 3.98
CA LEU A 15 8.33 -5.49 3.41
C LEU A 15 8.25 -5.54 1.88
N VAL A 16 8.33 -6.75 1.31
CA VAL A 16 8.22 -6.97 -0.15
C VAL A 16 6.85 -6.55 -0.68
N GLN A 17 5.76 -6.98 -0.05
CA GLN A 17 4.41 -6.67 -0.55
C GLN A 17 4.12 -5.17 -0.54
N LYS A 18 4.52 -4.44 0.52
CA LYS A 18 4.37 -3.00 0.58
C LYS A 18 5.12 -2.29 -0.54
N HIS A 19 6.38 -2.64 -0.77
CA HIS A 19 7.18 -2.03 -1.84
C HIS A 19 6.66 -2.38 -3.23
N LYS A 20 6.24 -3.64 -3.49
CA LYS A 20 5.59 -4.04 -4.75
C LYS A 20 4.27 -3.30 -5.00
N ALA A 21 3.47 -3.11 -3.95
CA ALA A 21 2.23 -2.36 -4.04
C ALA A 21 2.46 -0.87 -4.29
N LEU A 22 3.61 -0.31 -3.90
CA LEU A 22 3.95 1.10 -4.14
C LEU A 22 4.76 1.32 -5.43
N GLY A 23 5.34 0.29 -6.03
CA GLY A 23 6.17 0.40 -7.24
C GLY A 23 5.42 0.71 -8.55
N GLU A 24 4.19 1.22 -8.49
CA GLU A 24 3.40 1.56 -9.67
C GLU A 24 2.74 2.92 -9.48
N GLU A 25 2.72 3.71 -10.56
CA GLU A 25 2.37 5.13 -10.52
C GLU A 25 0.93 5.38 -10.07
N ALA A 26 -0.05 4.68 -10.64
CA ALA A 26 -1.45 4.84 -10.29
C ALA A 26 -1.69 4.51 -8.81
N ARG A 27 -1.05 3.46 -8.28
CA ARG A 27 -1.11 3.14 -6.85
C ARG A 27 -0.51 4.21 -5.95
N LEU A 28 0.62 4.84 -6.34
CA LEU A 28 1.15 5.98 -5.59
C LEU A 28 0.23 7.20 -5.63
N ARG A 29 -0.41 7.46 -6.78
CA ARG A 29 -1.42 8.52 -6.89
C ARG A 29 -2.61 8.25 -5.96
N ILE A 30 -3.09 7.01 -5.89
CA ILE A 30 -4.13 6.59 -4.92
C ILE A 30 -3.67 6.83 -3.48
N VAL A 31 -2.46 6.38 -3.11
CA VAL A 31 -1.91 6.57 -1.75
C VAL A 31 -1.86 8.06 -1.39
N LYS A 32 -1.40 8.93 -2.31
CA LYS A 32 -1.38 10.38 -2.10
C LYS A 32 -2.79 10.94 -1.87
N MET A 33 -3.76 10.55 -2.70
CA MET A 33 -5.16 10.97 -2.55
C MET A 33 -5.78 10.54 -1.22
N LEU A 34 -5.43 9.33 -0.75
CA LEU A 34 -5.91 8.76 0.52
C LEU A 34 -5.17 9.31 1.75
N PHE A 35 -3.95 9.83 1.57
CA PHE A 35 -3.22 10.54 2.62
C PHE A 35 -3.91 11.86 2.98
N GLU A 36 -4.44 12.56 1.97
CA GLU A 36 -5.18 13.81 2.11
C GLU A 36 -6.52 13.61 2.82
N LYS A 37 -7.32 12.65 2.35
CA LYS A 37 -8.59 12.26 2.97
C LYS A 37 -9.03 10.88 2.51
N GLU A 38 -9.88 10.24 3.32
CA GLU A 38 -10.60 9.04 2.90
C GLU A 38 -11.50 9.29 1.67
N ARG A 39 -11.64 8.30 0.80
CA ARG A 39 -12.38 8.43 -0.47
C ARG A 39 -13.10 7.16 -0.86
N THR A 40 -14.22 7.30 -1.55
CA THR A 40 -14.94 6.19 -2.18
C THR A 40 -14.21 5.70 -3.45
N LEU A 41 -14.56 4.50 -3.92
CA LEU A 41 -14.07 3.99 -5.21
C LEU A 41 -14.36 4.96 -6.36
N GLN A 42 -15.55 5.57 -6.35
CA GLN A 42 -15.99 6.50 -7.38
C GLN A 42 -15.13 7.76 -7.42
N GLU A 43 -14.91 8.41 -6.27
CA GLU A 43 -14.05 9.61 -6.19
C GLU A 43 -12.62 9.34 -6.70
N ILE A 44 -12.09 8.14 -6.45
CA ILE A 44 -10.76 7.76 -6.93
C ILE A 44 -10.77 7.54 -8.45
N THR A 45 -11.79 6.85 -8.96
CA THR A 45 -11.99 6.58 -10.39
C THR A 45 -12.09 7.88 -11.19
N GLU A 46 -12.91 8.82 -10.73
CA GLU A 46 -13.14 10.12 -11.39
C GLU A 46 -11.86 10.98 -11.44
N ARG A 47 -11.08 10.99 -10.36
CA ARG A 47 -9.82 11.75 -10.27
C ARG A 47 -8.70 11.16 -11.13
N LEU A 48 -8.61 9.84 -11.24
CA LEU A 48 -7.56 9.18 -12.00
C LEU A 48 -7.89 8.99 -13.47
N GLN A 49 -9.17 9.16 -13.85
CA GLN A 49 -9.67 8.88 -15.21
C GLN A 49 -9.37 7.44 -15.65
N LEU A 50 -9.39 6.50 -14.70
CA LEU A 50 -9.20 5.07 -14.94
C LEU A 50 -10.53 4.33 -14.82
N GLY A 51 -10.63 3.14 -15.41
CA GLY A 51 -11.82 2.29 -15.27
C GLY A 51 -12.01 1.79 -13.82
N LYS A 52 -13.27 1.64 -13.39
CA LYS A 52 -13.63 1.13 -12.05
C LYS A 52 -12.94 -0.19 -11.70
N SER A 53 -12.85 -1.12 -12.64
CA SER A 53 -12.19 -2.42 -12.46
C SER A 53 -10.69 -2.28 -12.17
N THR A 54 -10.00 -1.40 -12.90
CA THR A 54 -8.58 -1.09 -12.72
C THR A 54 -8.31 -0.48 -11.34
N VAL A 55 -9.10 0.52 -10.94
CA VAL A 55 -8.96 1.16 -9.62
C VAL A 55 -9.27 0.17 -8.50
N HIS A 56 -10.31 -0.66 -8.66
CA HIS A 56 -10.63 -1.70 -7.68
C HIS A 56 -9.48 -2.71 -7.53
N HIS A 57 -8.86 -3.11 -8.64
CA HIS A 57 -7.69 -3.98 -8.61
C HIS A 57 -6.51 -3.34 -7.87
N HIS A 58 -6.20 -2.07 -8.15
CA HIS A 58 -5.15 -1.34 -7.42
C HIS A 58 -5.42 -1.24 -5.92
N LEU A 59 -6.65 -0.92 -5.52
CA LEU A 59 -7.06 -0.86 -4.12
C LEU A 59 -7.00 -2.25 -3.45
N LYS A 60 -7.33 -3.33 -4.16
CA LYS A 60 -7.17 -4.70 -3.67
C LYS A 60 -5.70 -5.01 -3.36
N LEU A 61 -4.76 -4.62 -4.23
CA LEU A 61 -3.32 -4.81 -4.01
C LEU A 61 -2.81 -3.98 -2.82
N LEU A 62 -3.21 -2.70 -2.73
CA LEU A 62 -2.85 -1.83 -1.60
C LEU A 62 -3.40 -2.36 -0.25
N ARG A 63 -4.61 -2.94 -0.26
CA ARG A 63 -5.20 -3.60 0.91
C ARG A 63 -4.45 -4.89 1.29
N ALA A 64 -4.12 -5.72 0.31
CA ALA A 64 -3.33 -6.94 0.55
C ALA A 64 -1.95 -6.64 1.15
N ALA A 65 -1.35 -5.50 0.77
CA ALA A 65 -0.11 -4.99 1.35
C ALA A 65 -0.27 -4.31 2.72
N LYS A 66 -1.48 -4.29 3.31
CA LYS A 66 -1.79 -3.60 4.58
C LYS A 66 -1.47 -2.10 4.57
N LEU A 67 -1.64 -1.44 3.42
CA LEU A 67 -1.47 0.01 3.29
C LEU A 67 -2.80 0.76 3.34
N VAL A 68 -3.90 0.11 2.97
CA VAL A 68 -5.25 0.69 2.88
C VAL A 68 -6.26 -0.19 3.61
N ASP A 69 -7.24 0.45 4.24
CA ASP A 69 -8.44 -0.16 4.84
C ASP A 69 -9.72 0.35 4.19
N ILE A 70 -10.86 -0.22 4.60
CA ILE A 70 -12.19 0.27 4.25
C ILE A 70 -12.95 0.56 5.55
N HIS A 71 -13.42 1.80 5.71
CA HIS A 71 -14.34 2.20 6.76
C HIS A 71 -15.58 2.80 6.10
N GLU A 72 -16.76 2.28 6.42
CA GLU A 72 -18.05 2.80 5.92
C GLU A 72 -18.10 3.00 4.39
N GLY A 73 -17.53 2.05 3.65
CA GLY A 73 -17.49 2.09 2.17
C GLY A 73 -16.45 3.05 1.57
N LYS A 74 -15.67 3.76 2.39
CA LYS A 74 -14.55 4.59 1.97
C LYS A 74 -13.22 3.89 2.23
N TYR A 75 -12.28 4.11 1.32
CA TYR A 75 -10.91 3.68 1.48
C TYR A 75 -10.15 4.67 2.36
N VAL A 76 -9.38 4.14 3.31
CA VAL A 76 -8.63 4.90 4.29
C VAL A 76 -7.17 4.46 4.25
N LEU A 77 -6.24 5.40 4.21
CA LEU A 77 -4.81 5.06 4.26
C LEU A 77 -4.40 4.72 5.69
N ARG A 78 -3.71 3.58 5.88
CA ARG A 78 -3.01 3.27 7.13
C ARG A 78 -1.74 4.13 7.22
N LYS A 79 -1.86 5.39 7.64
CA LYS A 79 -0.76 6.38 7.67
C LYS A 79 0.50 5.87 8.36
N LYS A 80 0.35 5.21 9.52
CA LYS A 80 1.48 4.62 10.26
C LYS A 80 2.24 3.58 9.42
N ALA A 81 1.53 2.77 8.62
CA ALA A 81 2.14 1.73 7.79
C ALA A 81 2.96 2.31 6.61
N VAL A 82 2.59 3.50 6.12
CA VAL A 82 3.36 4.24 5.10
C VAL A 82 4.56 4.94 5.75
N GLN A 83 4.35 5.59 6.89
CA GLN A 83 5.41 6.28 7.63
C GLN A 83 6.51 5.33 8.13
N SER A 84 6.18 4.07 8.40
CA SER A 84 7.14 3.07 8.84
C SER A 84 7.97 2.45 7.71
N LEU A 85 7.64 2.66 6.43
CA LEU A 85 8.31 2.00 5.30
C LEU A 85 9.82 2.23 5.26
N ALA A 86 10.25 3.49 5.40
CA ALA A 86 11.66 3.84 5.37
C ALA A 86 12.41 3.17 6.52
N LYS A 87 11.81 3.16 7.72
CA LYS A 87 12.38 2.50 8.91
C LYS A 87 12.43 0.98 8.75
N GLU A 88 11.40 0.36 8.17
CA GLU A 88 11.36 -1.08 7.92
C GLU A 88 12.41 -1.51 6.89
N LEU A 89 12.62 -0.70 5.85
CA LEU A 89 13.66 -0.94 4.85
C LEU A 89 15.06 -0.76 5.44
N ASP A 90 15.29 0.33 6.18
CA ASP A 90 16.56 0.59 6.87
C ASP A 90 16.90 -0.54 7.85
N ALA A 91 15.93 -1.00 8.64
CA ALA A 91 16.10 -2.12 9.54
C ALA A 91 16.42 -3.44 8.82
N PHE A 92 16.00 -3.63 7.57
CA PHE A 92 16.37 -4.80 6.77
C PHE A 92 17.80 -4.68 6.22
N LEU A 93 18.21 -3.48 5.80
CA LEU A 93 19.54 -3.23 5.24
C LEU A 93 20.66 -3.25 6.31
N ASN A 94 20.32 -2.85 7.55
CA ASN A 94 21.25 -2.80 8.67
C ASN A 94 21.16 -4.03 9.60
N ARG A 95 20.63 -5.15 9.09
CA ARG A 95 20.58 -6.43 9.82
C ARG A 95 21.94 -7.08 9.95
#